data_AF-A0A8C1LMN4-F1
#
_entry.id   AF-A0A8C1LMN4-F1
#
_cell.length_a   1.000
_cell.length_b   1.000
_cell.length_c   1.000
_cell.angle_alpha   90.00
_cell.angle_beta   90.00
_cell.angle_gamma   90.00
#
_symmetry.space_group_name_H-M   'P 1'
#
loop_
_entity.id
_entity.type
_entity.pdbx_description
1 polymer ?
#
loop_
_entity_poly.entity_id
_entity_poly.type
_entity_poly.pdbx_seq_one_letter_code
_entity_poly.pdbx_strand_id
1 'polypeptide(L)'
;MKTRSSSPPVHVHVPDSTSVHVHLKKSPQKSQQGKVSNLRSTASVKVRAPWVPPGKASRRREYKWEGATRCLEITPGRATDPSSPPLQLTDLSSEEDDARGVIDKYERKIESLMSEVDCIKSEVKLREAEDHLKHQSQQLSACRRLIDQREERLEEASKDLRRSKRENADLRSTVDGTQAESGHVRSEIGPPHQEIETLLRKLVEAEIDGQAVAKHVTALRETVGKLKKVSKTLNFSLGRQHDLLEQKLDTFVETNRTLRRLLREQHGRETDALRLSDEKEMLMRKLAESEAEKRVLLKEMFCDCHQDHLRTAGELSKVLESTRSRLQNQLHKKEAENNRLGAQIQRLEETLQHQQEEVQGLLEQMRELKQHREGDRDVHKQTLEEQKKQAEQSVNTAAQLSAELLDKEAQLAEALSAAEELRQRYSKQNREKSQLELEITTLNKLVTLSSLVHCEEKSCAEREGLLSRLHFYTSENTATRLENQRLKSTLSATEDRLSLSQTEVQQLKISLRDFESLVEGYKSQLQKTRLESEEYTLRLEMVEKEAQSDREEMEREVEQSRKQLHARVKEMEMLREALRRLENELREARENMHIQDRRNTEHNSTLSELRVKVIMRVYSCLQ
;
A
#
# COMPACT_ATOMS: atom_id res chain seq x y z
N MET A 1 16.86 46.98 75.82
CA MET A 1 17.37 45.59 75.86
C MET A 1 16.90 44.89 74.60
N LYS A 2 17.83 44.32 73.82
CA LYS A 2 17.55 43.57 72.58
C LYS A 2 17.53 42.09 72.92
N THR A 3 16.48 41.36 72.59
CA THR A 3 16.51 39.89 72.52
C THR A 3 16.12 39.46 71.12
N ARG A 4 17.09 38.90 70.41
CA ARG A 4 16.93 38.16 69.15
C ARG A 4 16.78 36.69 69.53
N SER A 5 15.76 36.02 69.01
CA SER A 5 15.73 34.57 68.88
C SER A 5 15.37 34.25 67.43
N SER A 6 16.36 33.84 66.64
CA SER A 6 16.16 33.33 65.29
C SER A 6 16.23 31.81 65.32
N SER A 7 15.13 31.14 65.01
CA SER A 7 15.12 29.72 64.64
C SER A 7 15.66 29.56 63.21
N PRO A 8 16.27 28.40 62.85
CA PRO A 8 16.79 28.16 61.51
C PRO A 8 15.66 27.99 60.47
N PRO A 9 15.88 28.33 59.19
CA PRO A 9 14.83 28.26 58.17
C PRO A 9 14.49 26.81 57.80
N VAL A 10 13.19 26.54 57.71
CA VAL A 10 12.63 25.27 57.21
C VAL A 10 12.69 25.28 55.69
N HIS A 11 13.37 24.31 55.09
CA HIS A 11 13.35 24.09 53.65
C HIS A 11 12.13 23.25 53.27
N VAL A 12 11.26 23.80 52.42
CA VAL A 12 10.11 23.12 51.84
C VAL A 12 10.37 22.96 50.35
N HIS A 13 10.39 21.71 49.86
CA HIS A 13 10.43 21.43 48.43
C HIS A 13 9.01 21.48 47.86
N VAL A 14 8.80 22.37 46.90
CA VAL A 14 7.53 22.50 46.16
C VAL A 14 7.79 22.09 44.70
N PRO A 15 6.98 21.19 44.11
CA PRO A 15 7.12 20.80 42.71
C PRO A 15 6.72 21.94 41.74
N ASP A 16 7.36 21.98 40.57
CA ASP A 16 7.36 23.08 39.58
C ASP A 16 5.98 23.49 39.02
N SER A 17 4.91 22.75 39.32
CA SER A 17 3.54 23.01 38.86
C SER A 17 2.68 23.82 39.85
N THR A 18 3.20 24.21 41.02
CA THR A 18 2.42 24.93 42.04
C THR A 18 2.90 26.37 42.20
N SER A 19 2.08 27.36 41.84
CA SER A 19 2.41 28.76 42.09
C SER A 19 2.23 29.12 43.57
N VAL A 20 3.34 29.44 44.24
CA VAL A 20 3.35 29.89 45.64
C VAL A 20 3.42 31.41 45.67
N HIS A 21 2.36 32.06 46.14
CA HIS A 21 2.35 33.51 46.36
C HIS A 21 2.80 33.87 47.78
N VAL A 22 3.96 34.51 47.90
CA VAL A 22 4.49 35.01 49.17
C VAL A 22 4.33 36.53 49.22
N HIS A 23 3.47 37.04 50.10
CA HIS A 23 3.34 38.48 50.33
C HIS A 23 4.48 38.99 51.22
N LEU A 24 5.56 39.46 50.60
CA LEU A 24 6.61 40.20 51.30
C LEU A 24 6.23 41.67 51.37
N LYS A 25 5.70 42.08 52.52
CA LYS A 25 5.46 43.49 52.84
C LYS A 25 6.82 44.17 53.10
N LYS A 26 7.29 45.04 52.20
CA LYS A 26 8.31 46.06 52.52
C LYS A 26 8.30 47.30 51.63
N SER A 27 8.61 48.39 52.31
CA SER A 27 8.65 49.83 52.04
C SER A 27 9.60 50.30 50.92
N PRO A 28 9.51 51.58 50.47
CA PRO A 28 10.00 52.00 49.17
C PRO A 28 11.46 52.52 49.20
N GLN A 29 12.26 52.16 48.19
CA GLN A 29 13.41 52.97 47.77
C GLN A 29 13.92 52.66 46.35
N LYS A 30 13.93 53.72 45.53
CA LYS A 30 14.81 54.12 44.41
C LYS A 30 15.55 53.07 43.53
N SER A 31 15.19 53.11 42.25
CA SER A 31 16.00 53.20 41.01
C SER A 31 17.32 52.42 40.86
N GLN A 32 17.43 51.61 39.79
CA GLN A 32 18.51 51.73 38.79
C GLN A 32 18.28 50.84 37.55
N GLN A 33 18.72 51.35 36.40
CA GLN A 33 18.73 50.70 35.07
C GLN A 33 19.73 49.53 35.01
N GLY A 34 19.42 48.52 34.19
CA GLY A 34 20.35 47.46 33.78
C GLY A 34 19.82 46.70 32.56
N LYS A 35 20.69 46.47 31.58
CA LYS A 35 20.41 46.10 30.18
C LYS A 35 20.73 44.61 29.92
N VAL A 36 20.08 44.06 28.89
CA VAL A 36 20.38 42.85 28.06
C VAL A 36 20.33 41.44 28.69
N SER A 37 19.51 40.55 28.11
CA SER A 37 19.97 39.45 27.23
C SER A 37 18.82 38.60 26.67
N ASN A 38 18.94 38.25 25.39
CA ASN A 38 18.04 37.41 24.60
C ASN A 38 18.28 35.92 24.87
N LEU A 39 17.20 35.13 25.05
CA LEU A 39 17.13 33.73 24.63
C LEU A 39 15.68 33.37 24.21
N ARG A 40 15.52 33.00 22.93
CA ARG A 40 14.48 32.11 22.35
C ARG A 40 14.60 30.71 22.98
N SER A 41 13.68 29.75 22.99
CA SER A 41 12.27 29.51 22.59
C SER A 41 11.94 28.13 23.23
N THR A 42 10.71 27.73 23.57
CA THR A 42 9.73 27.06 22.70
C THR A 42 8.61 26.49 23.58
N ALA A 43 7.34 26.67 23.18
CA ALA A 43 6.23 25.70 23.25
C ALA A 43 4.92 26.42 22.91
N SER A 44 4.41 26.16 21.70
CA SER A 44 3.20 26.73 21.15
C SER A 44 1.95 26.02 21.68
N VAL A 45 1.05 26.75 22.33
CA VAL A 45 -0.35 26.33 22.53
C VAL A 45 -1.24 27.18 21.65
N LYS A 46 -1.93 26.53 20.72
CA LYS A 46 -2.83 27.13 19.73
C LYS A 46 -4.18 27.38 20.42
N VAL A 47 -4.35 28.56 21.03
CA VAL A 47 -5.65 28.98 21.55
C VAL A 47 -6.44 29.63 20.41
N ARG A 48 -7.51 28.94 20.02
CA ARG A 48 -8.57 29.39 19.12
C ARG A 48 -9.12 30.72 19.63
N ALA A 49 -8.97 31.79 18.84
CA ALA A 49 -9.46 33.11 19.20
C ALA A 49 -10.99 33.13 19.36
N PRO A 50 -11.55 33.93 20.29
CA PRO A 50 -12.98 34.13 20.44
C PRO A 50 -13.54 34.93 19.25
N TRP A 51 -14.67 34.50 18.73
CA TRP A 51 -15.38 35.16 17.65
C TRP A 51 -15.86 36.57 18.07
N VAL A 52 -15.55 37.57 17.25
CA VAL A 52 -15.96 38.98 17.42
C VAL A 52 -17.01 39.31 16.34
N PRO A 53 -18.20 39.83 16.68
CA PRO A 53 -19.18 40.22 15.68
C PRO A 53 -18.76 41.55 15.02
N PRO A 54 -18.88 41.69 13.69
CA PRO A 54 -18.53 42.95 13.02
C PRO A 54 -19.57 44.03 13.32
N GLY A 55 -19.07 45.13 13.88
CA GLY A 55 -19.82 46.36 14.12
C GLY A 55 -20.23 47.07 12.83
N LYS A 56 -21.32 47.82 12.99
CA LYS A 56 -22.04 48.69 12.06
C LYS A 56 -21.12 49.46 11.09
N ALA A 57 -21.28 49.22 9.79
CA ALA A 57 -20.99 50.19 8.74
C ALA A 57 -22.09 50.17 7.67
N SER A 58 -22.41 51.36 7.19
CA SER A 58 -23.57 51.72 6.39
C SER A 58 -23.42 51.37 4.90
N ARG A 59 -24.59 51.19 4.26
CA ARG A 59 -24.92 51.16 2.82
C ARG A 59 -25.02 49.78 2.13
N ARG A 60 -26.28 49.52 1.71
CA ARG A 60 -26.80 48.52 0.76
C ARG A 60 -25.74 47.77 -0.05
N ARG A 61 -25.60 46.47 0.22
CA ARG A 61 -25.28 45.45 -0.78
C ARG A 61 -26.06 44.19 -0.46
N GLU A 62 -26.55 43.52 -1.49
CA GLU A 62 -27.16 42.20 -1.45
C GLU A 62 -26.12 41.17 -1.00
N TYR A 63 -26.50 40.30 -0.07
CA TYR A 63 -25.64 39.24 0.45
C TYR A 63 -25.82 37.99 -0.42
N LYS A 64 -24.80 37.66 -1.22
CA LYS A 64 -24.72 36.40 -1.97
C LYS A 64 -23.67 35.51 -1.31
N TRP A 65 -24.08 34.37 -0.77
CA TRP A 65 -23.19 33.35 -0.24
C TRP A 65 -23.16 32.17 -1.21
N GLU A 66 -21.99 31.91 -1.79
CA GLU A 66 -21.78 30.88 -2.79
C GLU A 66 -20.75 29.87 -2.24
N GLY A 67 -21.19 28.65 -1.98
CA GLY A 67 -20.32 27.51 -1.69
C GLY A 67 -20.32 26.55 -2.89
N ALA A 68 -19.29 25.70 -2.98
CA ALA A 68 -19.00 24.86 -4.16
C ALA A 68 -20.15 23.94 -4.64
N THR A 69 -21.22 23.75 -3.87
CA THR A 69 -22.40 22.98 -4.31
C THR A 69 -23.75 23.62 -3.97
N ARG A 70 -23.83 24.85 -3.44
CA ARG A 70 -25.11 25.51 -3.15
C ARG A 70 -24.98 27.03 -3.04
N CYS A 71 -25.95 27.73 -3.63
CA CYS A 71 -26.12 29.18 -3.53
C CYS A 71 -27.40 29.45 -2.71
N LEU A 72 -27.29 30.23 -1.63
CA LEU A 72 -28.44 30.70 -0.85
C LEU A 72 -28.60 32.20 -1.12
N GLU A 73 -29.65 32.56 -1.84
CA GLU A 73 -30.09 33.95 -2.00
C GLU A 73 -31.23 34.21 -1.00
N ILE A 74 -30.97 35.09 -0.03
CA ILE A 74 -32.01 35.61 0.85
C ILE A 74 -32.50 36.92 0.24
N THR A 75 -33.63 36.86 -0.46
CA THR A 75 -34.37 38.06 -0.86
C THR A 75 -35.08 38.62 0.37
N PRO A 76 -34.78 39.85 0.83
CA PRO A 76 -35.57 40.46 1.89
C PRO A 76 -36.98 40.71 1.37
N GLY A 77 -37.99 40.23 2.09
CA GLY A 77 -39.39 40.43 1.76
C GLY A 77 -39.68 41.92 1.50
N ARG A 78 -40.32 42.17 0.36
CA ARG A 78 -40.76 43.49 -0.10
C ARG A 78 -41.64 44.12 0.98
N ALA A 79 -41.19 45.25 1.53
CA ALA A 79 -41.95 46.06 2.48
C ALA A 79 -43.34 46.37 1.90
N THR A 80 -44.37 45.91 2.62
CA THR A 80 -45.77 46.26 2.43
C THR A 80 -46.03 47.63 3.06
N ASP A 81 -46.71 48.48 2.30
CA ASP A 81 -47.46 49.71 2.62
C ASP A 81 -47.06 50.65 3.78
N PRO A 82 -46.97 51.98 3.53
CA PRO A 82 -46.51 52.98 4.50
C PRO A 82 -47.59 53.48 5.49
N SER A 83 -48.51 52.63 5.96
CA SER A 83 -49.64 53.08 6.81
C SER A 83 -49.81 52.39 8.17
N SER A 84 -48.79 51.70 8.70
CA SER A 84 -48.82 51.14 10.07
C SER A 84 -48.11 52.02 11.10
N PRO A 85 -48.71 52.27 12.28
CA PRO A 85 -48.12 53.14 13.32
C PRO A 85 -46.96 52.43 14.05
N PRO A 86 -46.04 53.19 14.68
CA PRO A 86 -44.86 52.62 15.31
C PRO A 86 -45.23 51.80 16.54
N LEU A 87 -44.61 50.62 16.65
CA LEU A 87 -44.78 49.61 17.68
C LEU A 87 -44.78 50.20 19.10
N GLN A 88 -45.87 49.97 19.84
CA GLN A 88 -46.01 50.33 21.25
C GLN A 88 -45.56 49.16 22.14
N LEU A 89 -45.00 49.50 23.31
CA LEU A 89 -44.40 48.58 24.30
C LEU A 89 -45.35 47.52 24.92
N THR A 90 -46.60 47.45 24.47
CA THR A 90 -47.63 46.54 25.00
C THR A 90 -47.78 45.22 24.24
N ASP A 91 -47.06 44.99 23.12
CA ASP A 91 -47.12 43.73 22.36
C ASP A 91 -46.20 42.61 22.91
N LEU A 92 -45.62 42.78 24.10
CA LEU A 92 -44.76 41.78 24.74
C LEU A 92 -45.45 41.01 25.87
N SER A 93 -46.75 40.70 25.73
CA SER A 93 -47.39 39.77 26.65
C SER A 93 -48.22 38.72 25.92
N SER A 94 -47.77 37.47 26.00
CA SER A 94 -48.51 36.22 25.74
C SER A 94 -48.31 35.51 24.39
N GLU A 95 -47.07 35.11 24.03
CA GLU A 95 -46.84 34.01 23.07
C GLU A 95 -45.64 33.09 23.42
N GLU A 96 -45.24 32.98 24.70
CA GLU A 96 -44.11 32.10 25.08
C GLU A 96 -44.44 30.60 25.13
N ASP A 97 -45.72 30.19 25.05
CA ASP A 97 -46.10 28.78 25.15
C ASP A 97 -46.02 28.00 23.82
N ASP A 98 -45.98 28.68 22.66
CA ASP A 98 -45.87 28.00 21.35
C ASP A 98 -44.41 27.76 20.93
N ALA A 99 -43.46 28.51 21.48
CA ALA A 99 -42.02 28.33 21.19
C ALA A 99 -41.49 26.97 21.64
N ARG A 100 -41.95 26.46 22.79
CA ARG A 100 -41.59 25.12 23.31
C ARG A 100 -42.08 24.01 22.38
N GLY A 101 -43.33 24.09 21.91
CA GLY A 101 -43.89 23.08 21.00
C GLY A 101 -43.20 23.05 19.63
N VAL A 102 -42.63 24.18 19.18
CA VAL A 102 -41.81 24.25 17.97
C VAL A 102 -40.44 23.62 18.19
N ILE A 103 -39.81 23.86 19.34
CA ILE A 103 -38.53 23.23 19.72
C ILE A 103 -38.69 21.71 19.79
N ASP A 104 -39.71 21.20 20.48
CA ASP A 104 -39.99 19.76 20.59
C ASP A 104 -40.25 19.08 19.24
N LYS A 105 -40.76 19.83 18.25
CA LYS A 105 -40.93 19.32 16.87
C LYS A 105 -39.59 19.20 16.14
N TYR A 106 -38.69 20.16 16.32
CA TYR A 106 -37.35 20.10 15.73
C TYR A 106 -36.47 19.04 16.40
N GLU A 107 -36.55 18.88 17.72
CA GLU A 107 -35.82 17.85 18.45
C GLU A 107 -36.21 16.45 17.97
N ARG A 108 -37.51 16.15 17.88
CA ARG A 108 -37.99 14.89 17.28
C ARG A 108 -37.57 14.71 15.83
N LYS A 109 -37.51 15.79 15.06
CA LYS A 109 -37.06 15.71 13.66
C LYS A 109 -35.56 15.41 13.59
N ILE A 110 -34.75 15.96 14.49
CA ILE A 110 -33.32 15.67 14.61
C ILE A 110 -33.12 14.21 15.02
N GLU A 111 -33.83 13.71 16.03
CA GLU A 111 -33.76 12.30 16.46
C GLU A 111 -34.13 11.33 15.34
N SER A 112 -35.20 11.63 14.58
CA SER A 112 -35.61 10.86 13.40
C SER A 112 -34.51 10.84 12.33
N LEU A 113 -33.90 12.00 12.04
CA LEU A 113 -32.82 12.09 11.05
C LEU A 113 -31.53 11.39 11.52
N MET A 114 -31.20 11.47 12.81
CA MET A 114 -30.09 10.73 13.40
C MET A 114 -30.29 9.22 13.25
N SER A 115 -31.50 8.74 13.51
CA SER A 115 -31.87 7.33 13.34
C SER A 115 -31.79 6.89 11.87
N GLU A 116 -32.27 7.72 10.93
CA GLU A 116 -32.13 7.47 9.48
C GLU A 116 -30.66 7.41 9.04
N VAL A 117 -29.83 8.32 9.55
CA VAL A 117 -28.38 8.33 9.27
C VAL A 117 -27.71 7.08 9.83
N ASP A 118 -28.07 6.63 11.03
CA ASP A 118 -27.54 5.41 11.62
C ASP A 118 -27.99 4.15 10.83
N CYS A 119 -29.23 4.11 10.37
CA CYS A 119 -29.72 3.09 9.46
C CYS A 119 -28.93 3.08 8.14
N ILE A 120 -28.75 4.22 7.49
CA ILE A 120 -27.96 4.34 6.23
C ILE A 120 -26.51 3.92 6.47
N LYS A 121 -25.92 4.31 7.61
CA LYS A 121 -24.55 3.91 7.97
C LYS A 121 -24.43 2.40 8.15
N SER A 122 -25.44 1.75 8.73
CA SER A 122 -25.49 0.29 8.84
C SER A 122 -25.67 -0.38 7.47
N GLU A 123 -26.47 0.20 6.58
CA GLU A 123 -26.71 -0.31 5.22
C GLU A 123 -25.44 -0.18 4.35
N VAL A 124 -24.70 0.92 4.45
CA VAL A 124 -23.42 1.09 3.74
C VAL A 124 -22.40 0.06 4.20
N LYS A 125 -22.28 -0.17 5.51
CA LYS A 125 -21.41 -1.22 6.06
C LYS A 125 -21.80 -2.61 5.57
N LEU A 126 -23.10 -2.89 5.46
CA LEU A 126 -23.59 -4.15 4.93
C LEU A 126 -23.20 -4.31 3.45
N ARG A 127 -23.36 -3.27 2.63
CA ARG A 127 -22.95 -3.29 1.21
C ARG A 127 -21.45 -3.48 1.04
N GLU A 128 -20.64 -2.82 1.87
CA GLU A 128 -19.17 -3.01 1.88
C GLU A 128 -18.80 -4.46 2.22
N ALA A 129 -19.47 -5.08 3.20
CA ALA A 129 -19.27 -6.47 3.56
C ALA A 129 -19.72 -7.44 2.45
N GLU A 130 -20.86 -7.16 1.79
CA GLU A 130 -21.34 -7.95 0.65
C GLU A 130 -20.40 -7.88 -0.55
N ASP A 131 -19.86 -6.70 -0.87
CA ASP A 131 -18.92 -6.54 -1.97
C ASP A 131 -17.58 -7.20 -1.66
N HIS A 132 -17.13 -7.16 -0.40
CA HIS A 132 -15.97 -7.93 0.03
C HIS A 132 -16.21 -9.44 -0.14
N LEU A 133 -17.38 -9.94 0.24
CA LEU A 133 -17.73 -11.35 0.10
C LEU A 133 -17.87 -11.78 -1.37
N LYS A 134 -18.44 -10.92 -2.23
CA LYS A 134 -18.46 -11.14 -3.69
C LYS A 134 -17.04 -11.22 -4.25
N HIS A 135 -16.15 -10.33 -3.83
CA HIS A 135 -14.77 -10.35 -4.28
C HIS A 135 -14.04 -11.64 -3.85
N GLN A 136 -14.20 -12.04 -2.58
CA GLN A 136 -13.66 -13.31 -2.09
C GLN A 136 -14.23 -14.52 -2.85
N SER A 137 -15.54 -14.54 -3.10
CA SER A 137 -16.20 -15.59 -3.89
C SER A 137 -15.66 -15.66 -5.32
N GLN A 138 -15.44 -14.51 -5.97
CA GLN A 138 -14.82 -14.44 -7.29
C GLN A 138 -13.38 -14.98 -7.27
N GLN A 139 -12.57 -14.62 -6.27
CA GLN A 139 -11.22 -15.14 -6.11
C GLN A 139 -11.21 -16.67 -5.90
N LEU A 140 -12.09 -17.19 -5.05
CA LEU A 140 -12.24 -18.63 -4.84
C LEU A 140 -12.69 -19.34 -6.13
N SER A 141 -13.61 -18.74 -6.90
CA SER A 141 -14.05 -19.29 -8.18
C SER A 141 -12.93 -19.31 -9.24
N ALA A 142 -12.03 -18.32 -9.22
CA ALA A 142 -10.88 -18.26 -10.09
C ALA A 142 -9.83 -19.33 -9.70
N CYS A 143 -9.57 -19.48 -8.39
CA CYS A 143 -8.70 -20.53 -7.87
C CYS A 143 -9.23 -21.92 -8.23
N ARG A 144 -10.54 -22.15 -8.07
CA ARG A 144 -11.16 -23.43 -8.42
C ARG A 144 -11.04 -23.77 -9.91
N ARG A 145 -11.30 -22.81 -10.80
CA ARG A 145 -11.09 -23.00 -12.25
C ARG A 145 -9.65 -23.34 -12.61
N LEU A 146 -8.67 -22.76 -11.92
CA LEU A 146 -7.26 -23.10 -12.13
C LEU A 146 -6.95 -24.53 -11.67
N ILE A 147 -7.53 -24.97 -10.55
CA ILE A 147 -7.39 -26.35 -10.07
C ILE A 147 -8.00 -27.31 -11.09
N ASP A 148 -9.23 -27.07 -11.53
CA ASP A 148 -9.93 -27.91 -12.52
C ASP A 148 -9.10 -28.03 -13.82
N GLN A 149 -8.52 -26.92 -14.30
CA GLN A 149 -7.65 -26.93 -15.48
C GLN A 149 -6.36 -27.74 -15.26
N ARG A 150 -5.80 -27.74 -14.06
CA ARG A 150 -4.61 -28.53 -13.73
C ARG A 150 -4.94 -30.01 -13.67
N GLU A 151 -6.09 -30.37 -13.10
CA GLU A 151 -6.59 -31.74 -13.05
C GLU A 151 -6.85 -32.30 -14.46
N GLU A 152 -7.46 -31.51 -15.35
CA GLU A 152 -7.69 -31.92 -16.75
C GLU A 152 -6.38 -32.21 -17.50
N ARG A 153 -5.37 -31.34 -17.37
CA ARG A 153 -4.05 -31.55 -17.98
C ARG A 153 -3.33 -32.78 -17.43
N LEU A 154 -3.51 -33.09 -16.15
CA LEU A 154 -2.95 -34.30 -15.53
C LEU A 154 -3.62 -35.56 -16.07
N GLU A 155 -4.94 -35.54 -16.24
CA GLU A 155 -5.68 -36.67 -16.82
C GLU A 155 -5.28 -36.89 -18.29
N GLU A 156 -5.09 -35.83 -19.07
CA GLU A 156 -4.60 -35.91 -20.45
C GLU A 156 -3.18 -36.49 -20.51
N ALA A 157 -2.25 -35.98 -19.70
CA ALA A 157 -0.89 -36.52 -19.61
C ALA A 157 -0.88 -38.00 -19.19
N SER A 158 -1.79 -38.40 -18.29
CA SER A 158 -1.93 -39.81 -17.91
C SER A 158 -2.42 -40.68 -19.07
N LYS A 159 -3.32 -40.17 -19.93
CA LYS A 159 -3.77 -40.89 -21.13
C LYS A 159 -2.64 -41.06 -22.14
N ASP A 160 -1.83 -40.04 -22.35
CA ASP A 160 -0.68 -40.07 -23.25
C ASP A 160 0.37 -41.09 -22.81
N LEU A 161 0.67 -41.11 -21.52
CA LEU A 161 1.59 -42.11 -20.97
C LEU A 161 1.07 -43.54 -21.17
N ARG A 162 -0.23 -43.78 -21.03
CA ARG A 162 -0.83 -45.10 -21.31
C ARG A 162 -0.71 -45.48 -22.79
N ARG A 163 -0.85 -44.52 -23.71
CA ARG A 163 -0.66 -44.75 -25.16
C ARG A 163 0.78 -45.13 -25.47
N SER A 164 1.74 -44.33 -25.02
CA SER A 164 3.17 -44.58 -25.25
C SER A 164 3.64 -45.93 -24.69
N LYS A 165 3.12 -46.34 -23.52
CA LYS A 165 3.42 -47.67 -22.95
C LYS A 165 2.97 -48.84 -23.84
N ARG A 166 1.83 -48.71 -24.53
CA ARG A 166 1.33 -49.76 -25.44
C ARG A 166 2.20 -49.87 -26.68
N GLU A 167 2.52 -48.74 -27.30
CA GLU A 167 3.37 -48.70 -28.50
C GLU A 167 4.77 -49.30 -28.23
N ASN A 168 5.33 -49.07 -27.05
CA ASN A 168 6.63 -49.65 -26.67
C ASN A 168 6.58 -51.17 -26.51
N ALA A 169 5.45 -51.72 -26.05
CA ALA A 169 5.25 -53.16 -25.94
C ALA A 169 5.17 -53.81 -27.32
N ASP A 170 4.47 -53.17 -28.26
CA ASP A 170 4.31 -53.67 -29.63
C ASP A 170 5.66 -53.73 -30.38
N LEU A 171 6.49 -52.70 -30.25
CA LEU A 171 7.83 -52.66 -30.88
C LEU A 171 8.76 -53.79 -30.38
N ARG A 172 8.68 -54.15 -29.11
CA ARG A 172 9.50 -55.24 -28.54
C ARG A 172 9.14 -56.59 -29.15
N SER A 173 7.85 -56.86 -29.39
CA SER A 173 7.39 -58.13 -29.96
C SER A 173 7.89 -58.36 -31.41
N THR A 174 8.05 -57.29 -32.18
CA THR A 174 8.46 -57.36 -33.59
C THR A 174 9.94 -57.71 -33.76
N VAL A 175 10.79 -57.29 -32.82
CA VAL A 175 12.25 -57.52 -32.91
C VAL A 175 12.58 -58.99 -32.71
N ASP A 176 11.90 -59.66 -31.78
CA ASP A 176 12.20 -61.06 -31.41
C ASP A 176 11.89 -62.07 -32.54
N GLY A 177 11.00 -61.75 -33.47
CA GLY A 177 10.62 -62.66 -34.57
C GLY A 177 11.66 -62.83 -35.69
N THR A 178 12.57 -61.86 -35.87
CA THR A 178 13.47 -61.82 -37.06
C THR A 178 14.79 -62.58 -36.89
N GLN A 179 15.10 -63.06 -35.68
CA GLN A 179 16.39 -63.68 -35.38
C GLN A 179 16.42 -65.21 -35.61
N ALA A 180 15.26 -65.85 -35.85
CA ALA A 180 15.14 -67.31 -35.88
C ALA A 180 15.41 -68.00 -37.25
N GLU A 181 15.46 -67.28 -38.37
CA GLU A 181 15.34 -67.91 -39.72
C GLU A 181 16.66 -68.23 -40.48
N SER A 182 17.85 -67.92 -39.94
CA SER A 182 19.11 -67.91 -40.74
C SER A 182 19.90 -69.24 -40.86
N GLY A 183 19.43 -70.39 -40.38
CA GLY A 183 20.30 -71.55 -40.07
C GLY A 183 20.51 -72.69 -41.09
N HIS A 184 19.83 -72.76 -42.24
CA HIS A 184 19.53 -74.08 -42.86
C HIS A 184 20.26 -74.50 -44.18
N VAL A 185 21.23 -73.78 -44.76
CA VAL A 185 21.68 -74.08 -46.16
C VAL A 185 23.21 -74.19 -46.33
N ARG A 186 23.83 -75.38 -46.12
CA ARG A 186 25.24 -75.65 -46.56
C ARG A 186 25.74 -77.12 -46.49
N SER A 187 25.35 -78.06 -47.37
CA SER A 187 26.05 -79.38 -47.46
C SER A 187 25.77 -80.23 -48.73
N GLU A 188 26.40 -79.96 -49.89
CA GLU A 188 26.31 -80.85 -51.08
C GLU A 188 27.54 -80.74 -52.03
N ILE A 189 28.70 -81.40 -51.79
CA ILE A 189 29.73 -81.74 -52.81
C ILE A 189 30.54 -82.98 -52.32
N GLY A 190 30.60 -84.09 -53.09
CA GLY A 190 31.32 -85.35 -52.73
C GLY A 190 32.77 -85.46 -53.28
N PRO A 191 33.65 -86.31 -52.70
CA PRO A 191 35.12 -86.22 -52.87
C PRO A 191 35.77 -87.07 -54.01
N PRO A 192 36.91 -86.61 -54.57
CA PRO A 192 37.63 -87.15 -55.76
C PRO A 192 38.34 -88.49 -55.60
N HIS A 193 38.22 -89.17 -54.46
CA HIS A 193 38.98 -90.41 -54.18
C HIS A 193 38.48 -91.63 -54.96
N GLN A 194 37.17 -91.73 -55.21
CA GLN A 194 36.58 -92.89 -55.89
C GLN A 194 37.05 -93.01 -57.35
N GLU A 195 37.34 -91.90 -58.01
CA GLU A 195 37.74 -91.84 -59.42
C GLU A 195 39.17 -92.33 -59.63
N ILE A 196 40.11 -91.92 -58.76
CA ILE A 196 41.50 -92.38 -58.77
C ILE A 196 41.57 -93.90 -58.57
N GLU A 197 40.76 -94.45 -57.67
CA GLU A 197 40.69 -95.89 -57.48
C GLU A 197 40.19 -96.64 -58.73
N THR A 198 39.22 -96.10 -59.47
CA THR A 198 38.77 -96.74 -60.71
C THR A 198 39.85 -96.78 -61.79
N LEU A 199 40.66 -95.72 -61.90
CA LEU A 199 41.76 -95.65 -62.84
C LEU A 199 42.87 -96.65 -62.47
N LEU A 200 43.24 -96.70 -61.18
CA LEU A 200 44.23 -97.65 -60.66
C LEU A 200 43.81 -99.11 -60.87
N ARG A 201 42.53 -99.43 -60.61
CA ARG A 201 41.98 -100.77 -60.88
C ARG A 201 42.14 -101.18 -62.35
N LYS A 202 41.81 -100.28 -63.29
CA LYS A 202 41.95 -100.57 -64.74
C LYS A 202 43.39 -100.62 -65.22
N LEU A 203 44.30 -99.89 -64.59
CA LEU A 203 45.74 -99.99 -64.87
C LEU A 203 46.27 -101.39 -64.48
N VAL A 204 45.88 -101.88 -63.31
CA VAL A 204 46.25 -103.22 -62.83
C VAL A 204 45.65 -104.32 -63.71
N GLU A 205 44.38 -104.20 -64.12
CA GLU A 205 43.77 -105.14 -65.07
C GLU A 205 44.53 -105.21 -66.40
N ALA A 206 44.90 -104.05 -66.98
CA ALA A 206 45.67 -104.01 -68.22
C ALA A 206 47.07 -104.65 -68.08
N GLU A 207 47.72 -104.49 -66.92
CA GLU A 207 49.01 -105.14 -66.61
C GLU A 207 48.85 -106.67 -66.53
N ILE A 208 47.80 -107.15 -65.83
CA ILE A 208 47.50 -108.59 -65.71
C ILE A 208 47.22 -109.19 -67.08
N ASP A 209 46.41 -108.54 -67.92
CA ASP A 209 46.07 -109.02 -69.26
C ASP A 209 47.29 -108.99 -70.19
N GLY A 210 48.11 -107.93 -70.12
CA GLY A 210 49.36 -107.84 -70.86
C GLY A 210 50.34 -108.95 -70.49
N GLN A 211 50.43 -109.28 -69.19
CA GLN A 211 51.25 -110.38 -68.71
C GLN A 211 50.68 -111.75 -69.06
N ALA A 212 49.35 -111.89 -69.14
CA ALA A 212 48.70 -113.09 -69.66
C ALA A 212 49.00 -113.30 -71.14
N VAL A 213 48.90 -112.26 -71.98
CA VAL A 213 49.33 -112.29 -73.39
C VAL A 213 50.80 -112.71 -73.48
N ALA A 214 51.70 -112.09 -72.71
CA ALA A 214 53.12 -112.42 -72.72
C ALA A 214 53.40 -113.90 -72.38
N LYS A 215 52.72 -114.45 -71.35
CA LYS A 215 52.81 -115.88 -70.98
C LYS A 215 52.28 -116.82 -72.08
N HIS A 216 51.24 -116.42 -72.79
CA HIS A 216 50.71 -117.24 -73.90
C HIS A 216 51.55 -117.13 -75.17
N VAL A 217 52.19 -115.98 -75.43
CA VAL A 217 53.19 -115.84 -76.50
C VAL A 217 54.38 -116.76 -76.26
N THR A 218 54.88 -116.88 -75.03
CA THR A 218 55.98 -117.81 -74.71
C THR A 218 55.54 -119.27 -74.86
N ALA A 219 54.34 -119.63 -74.39
CA ALA A 219 53.77 -120.97 -74.58
C ALA A 219 53.57 -121.34 -76.06
N LEU A 220 53.03 -120.42 -76.87
CA LEU A 220 52.89 -120.61 -78.31
C LEU A 220 54.25 -120.81 -78.97
N ARG A 221 55.25 -119.98 -78.63
CA ARG A 221 56.63 -120.11 -79.12
C ARG A 221 57.24 -121.48 -78.81
N GLU A 222 57.00 -122.04 -77.63
CA GLU A 222 57.47 -123.39 -77.26
C GLU A 222 56.77 -124.51 -78.06
N THR A 223 55.45 -124.38 -78.32
CA THR A 223 54.72 -125.35 -79.15
C THR A 223 55.14 -125.31 -80.61
N VAL A 224 55.41 -124.12 -81.16
CA VAL A 224 56.00 -123.95 -82.50
C VAL A 224 57.42 -124.55 -82.55
N GLY A 225 58.22 -124.37 -81.49
CA GLY A 225 59.57 -124.95 -81.39
C GLY A 225 59.60 -126.48 -81.46
N LYS A 226 58.53 -127.15 -81.02
CA LYS A 226 58.38 -128.63 -81.02
C LYS A 226 57.85 -129.20 -82.36
N LEU A 227 57.42 -128.36 -83.30
CA LEU A 227 56.71 -128.74 -84.54
C LEU A 227 57.60 -129.35 -85.66
N LYS A 228 58.88 -129.65 -85.39
CA LYS A 228 59.86 -130.09 -86.42
C LYS A 228 59.75 -131.57 -86.87
N LYS A 229 58.85 -132.40 -86.33
CA LYS A 229 58.58 -133.79 -86.80
C LYS A 229 57.09 -134.15 -86.70
N VAL A 230 56.55 -134.81 -87.73
CA VAL A 230 55.11 -134.90 -88.07
C VAL A 230 54.28 -135.78 -87.12
N SER A 231 53.18 -135.23 -86.58
CA SER A 231 51.99 -135.97 -86.11
C SER A 231 50.73 -135.07 -86.13
N LYS A 232 49.59 -135.60 -86.59
CA LYS A 232 48.30 -134.86 -86.76
C LYS A 232 47.72 -134.34 -85.43
N THR A 233 48.09 -134.92 -84.29
CA THR A 233 47.62 -134.49 -82.95
C THR A 233 48.25 -133.17 -82.50
N LEU A 234 49.40 -132.77 -83.07
CA LEU A 234 50.11 -131.54 -82.69
C LEU A 234 49.51 -130.28 -83.34
N ASN A 235 48.88 -130.39 -84.51
CA ASN A 235 48.25 -129.24 -85.18
C ASN A 235 47.02 -128.72 -84.42
N PHE A 236 46.24 -129.61 -83.80
CA PHE A 236 45.12 -129.22 -82.95
C PHE A 236 45.59 -128.47 -81.69
N SER A 237 46.74 -128.87 -81.14
CA SER A 237 47.34 -128.19 -79.98
C SER A 237 47.86 -126.78 -80.31
N LEU A 238 48.33 -126.54 -81.54
CA LEU A 238 48.79 -125.23 -81.99
C LEU A 238 47.63 -124.27 -82.27
N GLY A 239 46.57 -124.75 -82.95
CA GLY A 239 45.35 -123.95 -83.18
C GLY A 239 44.71 -123.51 -81.86
N ARG A 240 44.61 -124.41 -80.89
CA ARG A 240 44.11 -124.07 -79.55
C ARG A 240 44.96 -123.02 -78.82
N GLN A 241 46.28 -123.02 -78.99
CA GLN A 241 47.16 -122.00 -78.40
C GLN A 241 47.05 -120.66 -79.14
N HIS A 242 46.85 -120.67 -80.45
CA HIS A 242 46.60 -119.48 -81.25
C HIS A 242 45.29 -118.80 -80.84
N ASP A 243 44.17 -119.55 -80.81
CA ASP A 243 42.85 -119.01 -80.47
C ASP A 243 42.83 -118.44 -79.03
N LEU A 244 43.56 -119.09 -78.11
CA LEU A 244 43.69 -118.59 -76.74
C LEU A 244 44.55 -117.32 -76.68
N LEU A 245 45.60 -117.21 -77.49
CA LEU A 245 46.41 -115.99 -77.57
C LEU A 245 45.60 -114.84 -78.18
N GLU A 246 44.83 -115.09 -79.22
CA GLU A 246 43.95 -114.11 -79.86
C GLU A 246 42.91 -113.59 -78.86
N GLN A 247 42.25 -114.50 -78.13
CA GLN A 247 41.34 -114.13 -77.04
C GLN A 247 42.03 -113.26 -75.97
N LYS A 248 43.26 -113.61 -75.57
CA LYS A 248 44.01 -112.81 -74.58
C LYS A 248 44.43 -111.45 -75.11
N LEU A 249 44.78 -111.38 -76.40
CA LEU A 249 45.15 -110.13 -77.05
C LEU A 249 43.94 -109.20 -77.15
N ASP A 250 42.77 -109.72 -77.50
CA ASP A 250 41.52 -108.94 -77.51
C ASP A 250 41.21 -108.38 -76.12
N THR A 251 41.31 -109.20 -75.07
CA THR A 251 41.11 -108.71 -73.69
C THR A 251 42.10 -107.61 -73.33
N PHE A 252 43.38 -107.75 -73.70
CA PHE A 252 44.39 -106.71 -73.45
C PHE A 252 44.13 -105.43 -74.26
N VAL A 253 43.72 -105.55 -75.51
CA VAL A 253 43.39 -104.38 -76.36
C VAL A 253 42.18 -103.63 -75.80
N GLU A 254 41.15 -104.34 -75.34
CA GLU A 254 39.96 -103.74 -74.72
C GLU A 254 40.28 -103.05 -73.39
N THR A 255 41.09 -103.67 -72.53
CA THR A 255 41.51 -103.04 -71.26
C THR A 255 42.43 -101.85 -71.50
N ASN A 256 43.36 -101.92 -72.45
CA ASN A 256 44.21 -100.78 -72.83
C ASN A 256 43.40 -99.62 -73.43
N ARG A 257 42.42 -99.91 -74.30
CA ARG A 257 41.52 -98.89 -74.86
C ARG A 257 40.69 -98.20 -73.77
N THR A 258 40.20 -98.97 -72.80
CA THR A 258 39.45 -98.43 -71.66
C THR A 258 40.34 -97.56 -70.77
N LEU A 259 41.56 -98.00 -70.46
CA LEU A 259 42.53 -97.22 -69.70
C LEU A 259 42.87 -95.89 -70.38
N ARG A 260 43.14 -95.89 -71.69
CA ARG A 260 43.43 -94.66 -72.45
C ARG A 260 42.25 -93.67 -72.46
N ARG A 261 41.01 -94.17 -72.45
CA ARG A 261 39.81 -93.33 -72.31
C ARG A 261 39.77 -92.70 -70.92
N LEU A 262 39.90 -93.50 -69.86
CA LEU A 262 39.88 -93.00 -68.48
C LEU A 262 41.00 -91.98 -68.22
N LEU A 263 42.21 -92.19 -68.76
CA LEU A 263 43.31 -91.22 -68.66
C LEU A 263 42.99 -89.89 -69.35
N ARG A 264 42.34 -89.91 -70.52
CA ARG A 264 41.93 -88.67 -71.21
C ARG A 264 40.83 -87.94 -70.47
N GLU A 265 39.85 -88.67 -69.94
CA GLU A 265 38.80 -88.08 -69.12
C GLU A 265 39.36 -87.48 -67.83
N GLN A 266 40.28 -88.19 -67.16
CA GLN A 266 40.96 -87.68 -65.97
C GLN A 266 41.75 -86.40 -66.26
N HIS A 267 42.52 -86.39 -67.34
CA HIS A 267 43.25 -85.19 -67.76
C HIS A 267 42.32 -84.02 -68.08
N GLY A 268 41.19 -84.29 -68.75
CA GLY A 268 40.15 -83.28 -69.00
C GLY A 268 39.58 -82.68 -67.71
N ARG A 269 39.18 -83.53 -66.75
CA ARG A 269 38.69 -83.09 -65.43
C ARG A 269 39.73 -82.28 -64.68
N GLU A 270 41.01 -82.67 -64.71
CA GLU A 270 42.11 -81.93 -64.09
C GLU A 270 42.30 -80.55 -64.74
N THR A 271 42.25 -80.46 -66.07
CA THR A 271 42.35 -79.17 -66.76
C THR A 271 41.18 -78.23 -66.46
N ASP A 272 39.97 -78.77 -66.35
CA ASP A 272 38.78 -77.99 -65.99
C ASP A 272 38.81 -77.57 -64.51
N ALA A 273 39.26 -78.45 -63.61
CA ALA A 273 39.45 -78.13 -62.20
C ALA A 273 40.50 -77.01 -62.01
N LEU A 274 41.59 -77.02 -62.79
CA LEU A 274 42.59 -75.96 -62.75
C LEU A 274 42.02 -74.63 -63.23
N ARG A 275 41.27 -74.61 -64.35
CA ARG A 275 40.58 -73.40 -64.83
C ARG A 275 39.58 -72.85 -63.82
N LEU A 276 38.77 -73.71 -63.22
CA LEU A 276 37.83 -73.32 -62.16
C LEU A 276 38.56 -72.78 -60.92
N SER A 277 39.73 -73.32 -60.60
CA SER A 277 40.59 -72.81 -59.53
C SER A 277 41.12 -71.41 -59.86
N ASP A 278 41.60 -71.17 -61.08
CA ASP A 278 42.09 -69.87 -61.53
C ASP A 278 40.97 -68.82 -61.55
N GLU A 279 39.79 -69.18 -62.04
CA GLU A 279 38.60 -68.32 -62.01
C GLU A 279 38.18 -67.99 -60.57
N LYS A 280 38.16 -68.99 -59.69
CA LYS A 280 37.90 -68.80 -58.26
C LYS A 280 38.92 -67.86 -57.63
N GLU A 281 40.20 -68.00 -57.95
CA GLU A 281 41.25 -67.14 -57.40
C GLU A 281 41.10 -65.68 -57.88
N MET A 282 40.78 -65.48 -59.17
CA MET A 282 40.49 -64.14 -59.71
C MET A 282 39.28 -63.50 -59.01
N LEU A 283 38.19 -64.26 -58.83
CA LEU A 283 37.00 -63.78 -58.13
C LEU A 283 37.29 -63.46 -56.67
N MET A 284 38.08 -64.29 -55.98
CA MET A 284 38.52 -64.02 -54.61
C MET A 284 39.37 -62.75 -54.52
N ARG A 285 40.26 -62.51 -55.49
CA ARG A 285 41.04 -61.26 -55.58
C ARG A 285 40.15 -60.04 -55.79
N LYS A 286 39.24 -60.08 -56.77
CA LYS A 286 38.27 -59.00 -57.02
C LYS A 286 37.36 -58.73 -55.81
N LEU A 287 36.94 -59.79 -55.11
CA LEU A 287 36.16 -59.65 -53.88
C LEU A 287 36.99 -58.98 -52.79
N ALA A 288 38.25 -59.38 -52.60
CA ALA A 288 39.14 -58.77 -51.63
C ALA A 288 39.42 -57.28 -51.94
N GLU A 289 39.61 -56.94 -53.21
CA GLU A 289 39.76 -55.56 -53.70
C GLU A 289 38.49 -54.74 -53.44
N SER A 290 37.32 -55.25 -53.83
CA SER A 290 36.03 -54.59 -53.57
C SER A 290 35.74 -54.42 -52.07
N GLU A 291 36.08 -55.42 -51.25
CA GLU A 291 35.98 -55.31 -49.80
C GLU A 291 36.94 -54.26 -49.23
N ALA A 292 38.16 -54.14 -49.76
CA ALA A 292 39.11 -53.12 -49.35
C ALA A 292 38.62 -51.71 -49.71
N GLU A 293 38.12 -51.51 -50.93
CA GLU A 293 37.52 -50.25 -51.36
C GLU A 293 36.30 -49.87 -50.50
N LYS A 294 35.41 -50.84 -50.22
CA LYS A 294 34.26 -50.65 -49.33
C LYS A 294 34.69 -50.24 -47.92
N ARG A 295 35.76 -50.84 -47.37
CA ARG A 295 36.29 -50.48 -46.05
C ARG A 295 36.84 -49.04 -46.04
N VAL A 296 37.49 -48.58 -47.11
CA VAL A 296 37.98 -47.20 -47.23
C VAL A 296 36.82 -46.22 -47.31
N LEU A 297 35.86 -46.44 -48.20
CA LEU A 297 34.68 -45.57 -48.34
C LEU A 297 33.85 -45.50 -47.05
N LEU A 298 33.65 -46.64 -46.37
CA LEU A 298 32.97 -46.66 -45.07
C LEU A 298 33.74 -45.86 -44.01
N LYS A 299 35.07 -45.92 -44.01
CA LYS A 299 35.91 -45.18 -43.07
C LYS A 299 35.88 -43.68 -43.35
N GLU A 300 35.96 -43.26 -44.62
CA GLU A 300 35.86 -41.85 -45.02
C GLU A 300 34.47 -41.29 -44.67
N MET A 301 33.40 -41.99 -45.08
CA MET A 301 32.03 -41.60 -44.75
C MET A 301 31.79 -41.55 -43.23
N PHE A 302 32.31 -42.52 -42.47
CA PHE A 302 32.20 -42.54 -41.02
C PHE A 302 33.00 -41.40 -40.37
N CYS A 303 34.21 -41.12 -40.85
CA CYS A 303 35.02 -40.00 -40.37
C CYS A 303 34.34 -38.64 -40.64
N ASP A 304 33.85 -38.41 -41.85
CA ASP A 304 33.18 -37.16 -42.23
C ASP A 304 31.88 -36.97 -41.45
N CYS A 305 31.06 -38.02 -41.36
CA CYS A 305 29.83 -38.02 -40.57
C CYS A 305 30.12 -37.81 -39.07
N HIS A 306 31.15 -38.46 -38.53
CA HIS A 306 31.57 -38.27 -37.14
C HIS A 306 32.08 -36.84 -36.89
N GLN A 307 32.80 -36.24 -37.85
CA GLN A 307 33.30 -34.88 -37.74
C GLN A 307 32.17 -33.84 -37.80
N ASP A 308 31.16 -34.04 -38.65
CA ASP A 308 29.95 -33.22 -38.71
C ASP A 308 29.09 -33.38 -37.45
N HIS A 309 28.98 -34.59 -36.92
CA HIS A 309 28.33 -34.83 -35.63
C HIS A 309 29.05 -34.11 -34.48
N LEU A 310 30.39 -34.12 -34.44
CA LEU A 310 31.15 -33.37 -33.44
C LEU A 310 30.96 -31.85 -33.59
N ARG A 311 30.92 -31.32 -34.83
CA ARG A 311 30.66 -29.90 -35.10
C ARG A 311 29.27 -29.49 -34.62
N THR A 312 28.24 -30.23 -35.02
CA THR A 312 26.85 -29.97 -34.61
C THR A 312 26.65 -30.11 -33.10
N ALA A 313 27.24 -31.13 -32.45
CA ALA A 313 27.23 -31.26 -31.00
C ALA A 313 27.92 -30.08 -30.30
N GLY A 314 29.05 -29.59 -30.85
CA GLY A 314 29.74 -28.41 -30.35
C GLY A 314 28.92 -27.12 -30.48
N GLU A 315 28.24 -26.93 -31.61
CA GLU A 315 27.31 -25.81 -31.82
C GLU A 315 26.11 -25.87 -30.86
N LEU A 316 25.50 -27.05 -30.70
CA LEU A 316 24.42 -27.26 -29.73
C LEU A 316 24.90 -26.99 -28.30
N SER A 317 26.10 -27.43 -27.92
CA SER A 317 26.68 -27.12 -26.62
C SER A 317 26.88 -25.61 -26.41
N LYS A 318 27.31 -24.88 -27.43
CA LYS A 318 27.44 -23.41 -27.36
C LYS A 318 26.08 -22.73 -27.20
N VAL A 319 25.06 -23.18 -27.95
CA VAL A 319 23.70 -22.65 -27.82
C VAL A 319 23.12 -22.97 -26.43
N LEU A 320 23.30 -24.18 -25.93
CA LEU A 320 22.90 -24.56 -24.57
C LEU A 320 23.60 -23.72 -23.51
N GLU A 321 24.90 -23.49 -23.63
CA GLU A 321 25.62 -22.65 -22.66
C GLU A 321 25.18 -21.18 -22.73
N SER A 322 24.95 -20.64 -23.93
CA SER A 322 24.45 -19.27 -24.11
C SER A 322 23.03 -19.10 -23.54
N THR A 323 22.16 -20.10 -23.72
CA THR A 323 20.80 -20.09 -23.18
C THR A 323 20.80 -20.25 -21.66
N ARG A 324 21.65 -21.13 -21.11
CA ARG A 324 21.89 -21.25 -19.68
C ARG A 324 22.36 -19.93 -19.08
N SER A 325 23.39 -19.30 -19.64
CA SER A 325 23.90 -18.00 -19.18
C SER A 325 22.83 -16.92 -19.23
N ARG A 326 22.04 -16.85 -20.31
CA ARG A 326 20.92 -15.92 -20.44
C ARG A 326 19.86 -16.15 -19.35
N LEU A 327 19.49 -17.40 -19.08
CA LEU A 327 18.51 -17.74 -18.04
C LEU A 327 19.04 -17.43 -16.64
N GLN A 328 20.30 -17.72 -16.34
CA GLN A 328 20.94 -17.34 -15.07
C GLN A 328 20.93 -15.82 -14.86
N ASN A 329 21.26 -15.05 -15.90
CA ASN A 329 21.20 -13.59 -15.83
C ASN A 329 19.78 -13.07 -15.62
N GLN A 330 18.77 -13.69 -16.24
CA GLN A 330 17.37 -13.33 -16.00
C GLN A 330 16.93 -13.67 -14.59
N LEU A 331 17.33 -14.83 -14.06
CA LEU A 331 17.06 -15.24 -12.69
C LEU A 331 17.66 -14.22 -11.71
N HIS A 332 18.94 -13.89 -11.83
CA HIS A 332 19.58 -12.90 -10.96
C HIS A 332 18.94 -11.51 -11.05
N LYS A 333 18.53 -11.07 -12.24
CA LYS A 333 17.77 -9.82 -12.39
C LYS A 333 16.43 -9.88 -11.65
N LYS A 334 15.72 -11.01 -11.75
CA LYS A 334 14.44 -11.20 -11.05
C LYS A 334 14.62 -11.34 -9.53
N GLU A 335 15.69 -11.99 -9.07
CA GLU A 335 16.05 -12.07 -7.65
C GLU A 335 16.36 -10.67 -7.08
N ALA A 336 17.15 -9.87 -7.80
CA ALA A 336 17.46 -8.49 -7.40
C ALA A 336 16.19 -7.60 -7.36
N GLU A 337 15.31 -7.73 -8.36
CA GLU A 337 14.02 -7.04 -8.40
C GLU A 337 13.12 -7.45 -7.21
N ASN A 338 13.06 -8.75 -6.91
CA ASN A 338 12.28 -9.28 -5.78
C ASN A 338 12.84 -8.77 -4.45
N ASN A 339 14.16 -8.78 -4.26
CA ASN A 339 14.80 -8.21 -3.07
C ASN A 339 14.50 -6.71 -2.93
N ARG A 340 14.51 -5.96 -4.04
CA ARG A 340 14.16 -4.52 -4.05
C ARG A 340 12.70 -4.29 -3.64
N LEU A 341 11.78 -5.08 -4.18
CA LEU A 341 10.36 -5.01 -3.84
C LEU A 341 10.11 -5.45 -2.40
N GLY A 342 10.79 -6.50 -1.92
CA GLY A 342 10.74 -6.93 -0.52
C GLY A 342 11.18 -5.84 0.45
N ALA A 343 12.30 -5.16 0.16
CA ALA A 343 12.75 -4.01 0.96
C ALA A 343 11.79 -2.81 0.88
N GLN A 344 11.07 -2.63 -0.24
CA GLN A 344 10.03 -1.60 -0.35
C GLN A 344 8.80 -1.95 0.49
N ILE A 345 8.37 -3.22 0.48
CA ILE A 345 7.25 -3.72 1.30
C ILE A 345 7.59 -3.55 2.79
N GLN A 346 8.78 -3.99 3.23
CA GLN A 346 9.22 -3.83 4.62
C GLN A 346 9.20 -2.37 5.09
N ARG A 347 9.71 -1.44 4.26
CA ARG A 347 9.64 0.00 4.59
C ARG A 347 8.20 0.49 4.70
N LEU A 348 7.32 0.05 3.81
CA LEU A 348 5.90 0.43 3.87
C LEU A 348 5.23 -0.14 5.12
N GLU A 349 5.54 -1.38 5.50
CA GLU A 349 5.06 -2.03 6.73
C GLU A 349 5.54 -1.29 7.97
N GLU A 350 6.82 -0.91 8.04
CA GLU A 350 7.38 -0.11 9.13
C GLU A 350 6.69 1.27 9.23
N THR A 351 6.46 1.94 8.10
CA THR A 351 5.74 3.23 8.11
C THR A 351 4.28 3.08 8.53
N LEU A 352 3.60 2.00 8.12
CA LEU A 352 2.23 1.72 8.53
C LEU A 352 2.16 1.44 10.03
N GLN A 353 3.09 0.65 10.57
CA GLN A 353 3.16 0.37 12.00
C GLN A 353 3.39 1.66 12.79
N HIS A 354 4.33 2.51 12.35
CA HIS A 354 4.58 3.80 13.00
C HIS A 354 3.33 4.69 13.00
N GLN A 355 2.62 4.79 11.87
CA GLN A 355 1.36 5.53 11.79
C GLN A 355 0.26 4.94 12.69
N GLN A 356 0.20 3.61 12.83
CA GLN A 356 -0.74 2.97 13.76
C GLN A 356 -0.42 3.33 15.22
N GLU A 357 0.85 3.33 15.61
CA GLU A 357 1.30 3.73 16.95
C GLU A 357 1.00 5.22 17.22
N GLU A 358 1.23 6.10 16.25
CA GLU A 358 0.86 7.53 16.36
C GLU A 358 -0.65 7.72 16.54
N VAL A 359 -1.47 7.02 15.74
CA VAL A 359 -2.93 7.09 15.86
C VAL A 359 -3.40 6.56 17.22
N GLN A 360 -2.81 5.47 17.71
CA GLN A 360 -3.12 4.95 19.05
C GLN A 360 -2.75 5.98 20.14
N GLY A 361 -1.57 6.60 20.05
CA GLY A 361 -1.14 7.65 20.97
C GLY A 361 -2.07 8.87 20.97
N LEU A 362 -2.49 9.33 19.79
CA LEU A 362 -3.45 10.43 19.68
C LEU A 362 -4.84 10.06 20.24
N LEU A 363 -5.28 8.82 20.05
CA LEU A 363 -6.53 8.33 20.64
C LEU A 363 -6.46 8.28 22.18
N GLU A 364 -5.32 7.86 22.73
CA GLU A 364 -5.05 7.89 24.18
C GLU A 364 -5.14 9.33 24.73
N GLN A 365 -4.43 10.27 24.09
CA GLN A 365 -4.46 11.69 24.47
C GLN A 365 -5.87 12.29 24.40
N MET A 366 -6.64 11.93 23.37
CA MET A 366 -8.04 12.37 23.26
C MET A 366 -8.94 11.77 24.35
N ARG A 367 -8.67 10.54 24.82
CA ARG A 367 -9.36 9.96 25.98
C ARG A 367 -9.01 10.68 27.27
N GLU A 368 -7.72 10.91 27.52
CA GLU A 368 -7.24 11.63 28.71
C GLU A 368 -7.80 13.06 28.78
N LEU A 369 -7.78 13.81 27.68
CA LEU A 369 -8.36 15.15 27.62
C LEU A 369 -9.87 15.16 27.85
N LYS A 370 -10.60 14.12 27.38
CA LYS A 370 -12.03 13.98 27.66
C LYS A 370 -12.29 13.73 29.15
N GLN A 371 -11.53 12.82 29.76
CA GLN A 371 -11.63 12.54 31.20
C GLN A 371 -11.25 13.75 32.04
N HIS A 372 -10.21 14.50 31.66
CA HIS A 372 -9.84 15.73 32.36
C HIS A 372 -10.96 16.78 32.28
N ARG A 373 -11.55 16.99 31.09
CA ARG A 373 -12.69 17.89 30.93
C ARG A 373 -13.92 17.44 31.71
N GLU A 374 -14.15 16.13 31.81
CA GLU A 374 -15.19 15.56 32.66
C GLU A 374 -14.94 15.88 34.13
N GLY A 375 -13.73 15.63 34.63
CA GLY A 375 -13.32 15.99 35.99
C GLY A 375 -13.48 17.48 36.28
N ASP A 376 -13.03 18.36 35.38
CA ASP A 376 -13.18 19.81 35.53
C ASP A 376 -14.65 20.24 35.58
N ARG A 377 -15.52 19.64 34.73
CA ARG A 377 -16.96 19.91 34.77
C ARG A 377 -17.57 19.49 36.09
N ASP A 378 -17.18 18.35 36.65
CA ASP A 378 -17.68 17.88 37.94
C ASP A 378 -17.24 18.79 39.09
N VAL A 379 -15.99 19.24 39.09
CA VAL A 379 -15.48 20.23 40.06
C VAL A 379 -16.22 21.57 39.93
N HIS A 380 -16.45 22.05 38.71
CA HIS A 380 -17.24 23.26 38.45
C HIS A 380 -18.68 23.12 38.92
N LYS A 381 -19.30 21.95 38.73
CA LYS A 381 -20.64 21.68 39.21
C LYS A 381 -20.72 21.71 40.74
N GLN A 382 -19.75 21.09 41.43
CA GLN A 382 -19.68 21.11 42.89
C GLN A 382 -19.49 22.53 43.44
N THR A 383 -18.57 23.31 42.86
CA THR A 383 -18.36 24.71 43.29
C THR A 383 -19.58 25.59 43.03
N LEU A 384 -20.31 25.38 41.93
CA LEU A 384 -21.56 26.08 41.67
C LEU A 384 -22.65 25.71 42.69
N GLU A 385 -22.78 24.42 43.05
CA GLU A 385 -23.72 23.95 44.07
C GLU A 385 -23.40 24.55 45.45
N GLU A 386 -22.13 24.63 45.82
CA GLU A 386 -21.67 25.29 47.05
C GLU A 386 -21.98 26.80 47.06
N GLN A 387 -21.68 27.50 45.96
CA GLN A 387 -22.03 28.92 45.83
C GLN A 387 -23.54 29.16 45.89
N LYS A 388 -24.33 28.30 45.24
CA LYS A 388 -25.80 28.37 45.31
C LYS A 388 -26.28 28.21 46.76
N LYS A 389 -25.76 27.22 47.48
CA LYS A 389 -26.09 27.01 48.90
C LYS A 389 -25.71 28.20 49.77
N GLN A 390 -24.55 28.80 49.52
CA GLN A 390 -24.11 30.00 50.24
C GLN A 390 -25.01 31.22 49.92
N ALA A 391 -25.41 31.38 48.66
CA ALA A 391 -26.34 32.43 48.26
C ALA A 391 -27.71 32.23 48.92
N GLU A 392 -28.27 31.02 48.91
CA GLU A 392 -29.52 30.69 49.60
C GLU A 392 -29.44 31.00 51.10
N GLN A 393 -28.34 30.64 51.76
CA GLN A 393 -28.10 30.99 53.17
C GLN A 393 -28.08 32.52 53.38
N SER A 394 -27.40 33.27 52.51
CA SER A 394 -27.36 34.73 52.62
C SER A 394 -28.74 35.38 52.46
N VAL A 395 -29.54 34.89 51.49
CA VAL A 395 -30.92 35.36 51.27
C VAL A 395 -31.78 35.04 52.48
N ASN A 396 -31.67 33.84 53.05
CA ASN A 396 -32.39 33.46 54.26
C ASN A 396 -32.01 34.35 55.45
N THR A 397 -30.72 34.67 55.64
CA THR A 397 -30.30 35.59 56.71
C THR A 397 -30.79 37.03 56.48
N ALA A 398 -30.80 37.51 55.23
CA ALA A 398 -31.32 38.83 54.90
C ALA A 398 -32.84 38.92 55.10
N ALA A 399 -33.57 37.85 54.80
CA ALA A 399 -35.00 37.75 55.07
C ALA A 399 -35.30 37.77 56.57
N GLN A 400 -34.51 37.06 57.39
CA GLN A 400 -34.61 37.09 58.85
C GLN A 400 -34.38 38.50 59.41
N LEU A 401 -33.29 39.16 59.01
CA LEU A 401 -32.98 40.53 59.44
C LEU A 401 -34.06 41.53 59.00
N SER A 402 -34.59 41.40 57.78
CA SER A 402 -35.70 42.24 57.30
C SER A 402 -36.96 42.06 58.15
N ALA A 403 -37.28 40.82 58.55
CA ALA A 403 -38.41 40.54 59.42
C ALA A 403 -38.22 41.16 60.83
N GLU A 404 -37.02 41.07 61.40
CA GLU A 404 -36.68 41.72 62.66
C GLU A 404 -36.78 43.25 62.56
N LEU A 405 -36.34 43.83 61.45
CA LEU A 405 -36.42 45.27 61.22
C LEU A 405 -37.88 45.73 61.15
N LEU A 406 -38.74 45.01 60.45
CA LEU A 406 -40.19 45.29 60.40
C LEU A 406 -40.85 45.22 61.78
N ASP A 407 -40.48 44.24 62.62
CA ASP A 407 -40.97 44.14 64.00
C ASP A 407 -40.53 45.36 64.85
N LYS A 408 -39.28 45.82 64.67
CA LYS A 408 -38.78 47.03 65.34
C LYS A 408 -39.45 48.30 64.84
N GLU A 409 -39.73 48.41 63.55
CA GLU A 409 -40.51 49.52 62.98
C GLU A 409 -41.93 49.56 63.54
N ALA A 410 -42.57 48.39 63.68
CA ALA A 410 -43.89 48.29 64.30
C ALA A 410 -43.87 48.74 65.77
N GLN A 411 -42.89 48.29 66.55
CA GLN A 411 -42.69 48.71 67.95
C GLN A 411 -42.45 50.22 68.08
N LEU A 412 -41.68 50.81 67.16
CA LEU A 412 -41.46 52.26 67.13
C LEU A 412 -42.72 53.04 66.77
N ALA A 413 -43.50 52.57 65.80
CA ALA A 413 -44.77 53.17 65.43
C ALA A 413 -45.77 53.16 66.61
N GLU A 414 -45.85 52.05 67.34
CA GLU A 414 -46.67 51.94 68.55
C GLU A 414 -46.20 52.92 69.64
N ALA A 415 -44.89 52.97 69.92
CA ALA A 415 -44.33 53.91 70.89
C ALA A 415 -44.56 55.38 70.51
N LEU A 416 -44.46 55.73 69.22
CA LEU A 416 -44.79 57.07 68.71
C LEU A 416 -46.26 57.40 68.92
N SER A 417 -47.18 56.48 68.60
CA SER A 417 -48.61 56.69 68.84
C SER A 417 -48.93 56.90 70.33
N ALA A 418 -48.31 56.13 71.22
CA ALA A 418 -48.45 56.30 72.67
C ALA A 418 -47.91 57.65 73.15
N ALA A 419 -46.78 58.11 72.61
CA ALA A 419 -46.22 59.42 72.93
C ALA A 419 -47.12 60.58 72.44
N GLU A 420 -47.70 60.44 71.25
CA GLU A 420 -48.67 61.40 70.72
C GLU A 420 -49.94 61.47 71.58
N GLU A 421 -50.47 60.33 72.01
CA GLU A 421 -51.59 60.28 72.95
C GLU A 421 -51.27 61.00 74.26
N LEU A 422 -50.10 60.76 74.85
CA LEU A 422 -49.66 61.43 76.07
C LEU A 422 -49.53 62.94 75.86
N ARG A 423 -48.98 63.38 74.73
CA ARG A 423 -48.88 64.79 74.35
C ARG A 423 -50.28 65.42 74.22
N GLN A 424 -51.23 64.72 73.61
CA GLN A 424 -52.61 65.19 73.51
C GLN A 424 -53.25 65.34 74.90
N ARG A 425 -53.10 64.34 75.78
CA ARG A 425 -53.59 64.38 77.17
C ARG A 425 -52.98 65.56 77.95
N TYR A 426 -51.67 65.75 77.86
CA TYR A 426 -50.98 66.89 78.49
C TYR A 426 -51.51 68.23 77.97
N SER A 427 -51.69 68.36 76.65
CA SER A 427 -52.24 69.57 76.04
C SER A 427 -53.66 69.88 76.55
N LYS A 428 -54.48 68.84 76.77
CA LYS A 428 -55.83 68.99 77.32
C LYS A 428 -55.78 69.47 78.77
N GLN A 429 -55.01 68.81 79.62
CA GLN A 429 -54.80 69.21 81.01
C GLN A 429 -54.25 70.64 81.13
N ASN A 430 -53.35 71.04 80.24
CA ASN A 430 -52.81 72.40 80.26
C ASN A 430 -53.85 73.46 79.90
N ARG A 431 -54.78 73.17 78.96
CA ARG A 431 -55.92 74.06 78.68
C ARG A 431 -56.85 74.19 79.88
N GLU A 432 -57.18 73.07 80.52
CA GLU A 432 -57.97 73.05 81.77
C GLU A 432 -57.27 73.84 82.89
N LYS A 433 -55.96 73.67 83.06
CA LYS A 433 -55.14 74.44 83.99
C LYS A 433 -55.20 75.94 83.70
N SER A 434 -54.98 76.38 82.46
CA SER A 434 -55.06 77.80 82.10
C SER A 434 -56.45 78.40 82.32
N GLN A 435 -57.51 77.61 82.14
CA GLN A 435 -58.87 78.03 82.47
C GLN A 435 -59.05 78.25 83.98
N LEU A 436 -58.56 77.34 84.83
CA LEU A 436 -58.56 77.51 86.28
C LEU A 436 -57.70 78.70 86.73
N GLU A 437 -56.53 78.92 86.10
CA GLU A 437 -55.70 80.10 86.35
C GLU A 437 -56.44 81.40 86.05
N LEU A 438 -57.22 81.46 84.96
CA LEU A 438 -58.08 82.60 84.66
C LEU A 438 -59.14 82.82 85.75
N GLU A 439 -59.81 81.77 86.20
CA GLU A 439 -60.77 81.84 87.32
C GLU A 439 -60.10 82.40 88.59
N ILE A 440 -58.91 81.92 88.95
CA ILE A 440 -58.11 82.44 90.07
C ILE A 440 -57.81 83.94 89.89
N THR A 441 -57.40 84.37 88.70
CA THR A 441 -57.11 85.81 88.46
C THR A 441 -58.36 86.68 88.59
N THR A 442 -59.54 86.18 88.21
CA THR A 442 -60.80 86.91 88.38
C THR A 442 -61.22 87.02 89.85
N LEU A 443 -61.02 85.94 90.63
CA LEU A 443 -61.26 85.94 92.07
C LEU A 443 -60.27 86.86 92.81
N ASN A 444 -58.99 86.85 92.43
CA ASN A 444 -57.99 87.77 92.98
C ASN A 444 -58.33 89.25 92.72
N LYS A 445 -58.91 89.59 91.56
CA LYS A 445 -59.35 90.95 91.26
C LYS A 445 -60.49 91.43 92.19
N LEU A 446 -61.38 90.52 92.60
CA LEU A 446 -62.41 90.80 93.61
C LEU A 446 -61.81 91.07 95.00
N VAL A 447 -60.69 90.41 95.34
CA VAL A 447 -59.95 90.64 96.59
C VAL A 447 -59.18 91.98 96.56
N THR A 448 -58.62 92.38 95.42
CA THR A 448 -57.79 93.60 95.30
C THR A 448 -58.53 94.94 95.45
N LEU A 449 -59.86 94.98 95.34
CA LEU A 449 -60.64 96.18 95.69
C LEU A 449 -60.66 96.44 97.22
N SER A 450 -60.16 95.50 98.03
CA SER A 450 -60.18 95.56 99.50
C SER A 450 -58.88 96.09 100.15
N SER A 451 -57.81 96.39 99.40
CA SER A 451 -56.48 96.51 100.02
C SER A 451 -55.64 97.69 99.52
N LEU A 452 -56.05 98.91 99.89
CA LEU A 452 -55.20 100.13 99.90
C LEU A 452 -54.03 100.05 100.92
N VAL A 453 -53.73 98.85 101.43
CA VAL A 453 -52.62 98.51 102.35
C VAL A 453 -51.38 98.00 101.59
N HIS A 454 -51.48 97.67 100.29
CA HIS A 454 -50.43 97.01 99.48
C HIS A 454 -49.30 97.94 98.95
N CYS A 455 -49.19 99.18 99.46
CA CYS A 455 -48.22 100.14 98.91
C CYS A 455 -46.74 99.80 99.24
N GLU A 456 -46.49 99.02 100.31
CA GLU A 456 -45.12 98.60 100.71
C GLU A 456 -44.63 97.32 99.97
N GLU A 457 -45.53 96.47 99.49
CA GLU A 457 -45.15 95.23 98.76
C GLU A 457 -44.63 95.52 97.33
N LYS A 458 -44.97 96.69 96.78
CA LYS A 458 -44.61 97.14 95.43
C LYS A 458 -43.10 97.41 95.25
N SER A 459 -42.43 97.86 96.31
CA SER A 459 -40.98 98.12 96.33
C SER A 459 -40.16 96.82 96.36
N CYS A 460 -40.65 95.76 97.00
CA CYS A 460 -40.02 94.44 97.01
C CYS A 460 -40.18 93.71 95.66
N ALA A 461 -41.36 93.79 95.04
CA ALA A 461 -41.66 93.14 93.76
C ALA A 461 -40.80 93.65 92.57
N GLU A 462 -40.43 94.95 92.55
CA GLU A 462 -39.57 95.53 91.51
C GLU A 462 -38.13 95.01 91.60
N ARG A 463 -37.60 94.79 92.81
CA ARG A 463 -36.25 94.25 93.03
C ARG A 463 -36.15 92.75 92.72
N GLU A 464 -37.17 91.97 93.07
CA GLU A 464 -37.29 90.55 92.70
C GLU A 464 -37.50 90.34 91.19
N GLY A 465 -38.23 91.24 90.52
CA GLY A 465 -38.45 91.20 89.08
C GLY A 465 -37.18 91.43 88.24
N LEU A 466 -36.24 92.24 88.74
CA LEU A 466 -34.94 92.44 88.09
C LEU A 466 -33.98 91.26 88.33
N LEU A 467 -33.96 90.69 89.54
CA LEU A 467 -33.16 89.50 89.84
C LEU A 467 -33.60 88.27 89.03
N SER A 468 -34.91 88.06 88.88
CA SER A 468 -35.45 86.96 88.06
C SER A 468 -35.06 87.07 86.59
N ARG A 469 -35.04 88.31 86.06
CA ARG A 469 -34.61 88.60 84.68
C ARG A 469 -33.11 88.35 84.48
N LEU A 470 -32.29 88.73 85.47
CA LEU A 470 -30.85 88.46 85.46
C LEU A 470 -30.56 86.95 85.43
N HIS A 471 -31.25 86.17 86.27
CA HIS A 471 -31.11 84.71 86.28
C HIS A 471 -31.53 84.07 84.95
N PHE A 472 -32.65 84.52 84.37
CA PHE A 472 -33.10 84.06 83.05
C PHE A 472 -32.03 84.27 81.98
N TYR A 473 -31.52 85.50 81.82
CA TYR A 473 -30.48 85.80 80.83
C TYR A 473 -29.16 85.07 81.10
N THR A 474 -28.81 84.84 82.36
CA THR A 474 -27.61 84.06 82.72
C THR A 474 -27.77 82.60 82.26
N SER A 475 -28.93 82.00 82.49
CA SER A 475 -29.23 80.62 82.06
C SER A 475 -29.23 80.48 80.54
N GLU A 476 -29.84 81.41 79.82
CA GLU A 476 -29.88 81.44 78.36
C GLU A 476 -28.47 81.62 77.75
N ASN A 477 -27.64 82.48 78.38
CA ASN A 477 -26.25 82.66 77.99
C ASN A 477 -25.43 81.37 78.20
N THR A 478 -25.64 80.65 79.31
CA THR A 478 -24.97 79.35 79.50
C THR A 478 -25.43 78.29 78.49
N ALA A 479 -26.72 78.24 78.14
CA ALA A 479 -27.25 77.29 77.16
C ALA A 479 -26.70 77.55 75.75
N THR A 480 -26.69 78.81 75.32
CA THR A 480 -26.10 79.22 74.03
C THR A 480 -24.59 78.96 73.97
N ARG A 481 -23.87 79.12 75.09
CA ARG A 481 -22.43 78.78 75.17
C ARG A 481 -22.17 77.29 75.00
N LEU A 482 -22.98 76.43 75.62
CA LEU A 482 -22.86 74.97 75.47
C LEU A 482 -23.20 74.52 74.05
N GLU A 483 -24.22 75.10 73.43
CA GLU A 483 -24.57 74.80 72.03
C GLU A 483 -23.47 75.26 71.07
N ASN A 484 -22.83 76.40 71.32
CA ASN A 484 -21.67 76.84 70.54
C ASN A 484 -20.49 75.86 70.65
N GLN A 485 -20.24 75.29 71.84
CA GLN A 485 -19.23 74.25 72.02
C GLN A 485 -19.59 72.96 71.29
N ARG A 486 -20.87 72.54 71.35
CA ARG A 486 -21.37 71.37 70.61
C ARG A 486 -21.18 71.54 69.11
N LEU A 487 -21.60 72.68 68.55
CA LEU A 487 -21.45 72.99 67.12
C LEU A 487 -19.98 73.03 66.67
N LYS A 488 -19.07 73.56 67.51
CA LYS A 488 -17.63 73.51 67.23
C LYS A 488 -17.08 72.09 67.19
N SER A 489 -17.50 71.23 68.12
CA SER A 489 -17.08 69.82 68.13
C SER A 489 -17.60 69.06 66.90
N THR A 490 -18.83 69.32 66.48
CA THR A 490 -19.39 68.71 65.27
C THR A 490 -18.71 69.22 63.99
N LEU A 491 -18.37 70.51 63.95
CA LEU A 491 -17.66 71.11 62.81
C LEU A 491 -16.28 70.45 62.63
N SER A 492 -15.48 70.37 63.70
CA SER A 492 -14.17 69.71 63.68
C SER A 492 -14.27 68.24 63.23
N ALA A 493 -15.26 67.49 63.74
CA ALA A 493 -15.47 66.10 63.31
C ALA A 493 -15.82 65.98 61.82
N THR A 494 -16.58 66.94 61.26
CA THR A 494 -16.90 66.96 59.83
C THR A 494 -15.73 67.40 58.95
N GLU A 495 -14.86 68.29 59.44
CA GLU A 495 -13.63 68.71 58.77
C GLU A 495 -12.62 67.55 58.69
N ASP A 496 -12.46 66.80 59.78
CA ASP A 496 -11.61 65.60 59.80
C ASP A 496 -12.11 64.55 58.80
N ARG A 497 -13.43 64.31 58.76
CA ARG A 497 -14.04 63.43 57.76
C ARG A 497 -13.82 63.90 56.32
N LEU A 498 -13.93 65.21 56.07
CA LEU A 498 -13.67 65.79 54.75
C LEU A 498 -12.20 65.58 54.34
N SER A 499 -11.27 65.75 55.28
CA SER A 499 -9.83 65.52 55.04
C SER A 499 -9.54 64.06 54.67
N LEU A 500 -10.17 63.10 55.36
CA LEU A 500 -10.05 61.67 55.05
C LEU A 500 -10.58 61.36 53.65
N SER A 501 -11.79 61.80 53.32
CA SER A 501 -12.36 61.62 51.98
C SER A 501 -11.51 62.28 50.89
N GLN A 502 -10.89 63.43 51.15
CA GLN A 502 -9.93 64.03 50.20
C GLN A 502 -8.71 63.15 49.98
N THR A 503 -8.15 62.52 51.02
CA THR A 503 -7.01 61.60 50.87
C THR A 503 -7.37 60.32 50.10
N GLU A 504 -8.55 59.75 50.33
CA GLU A 504 -9.06 58.59 49.61
C GLU A 504 -9.22 58.89 48.11
N VAL A 505 -9.79 60.05 47.76
CA VAL A 505 -9.89 60.51 46.36
C VAL A 505 -8.51 60.64 45.71
N GLN A 506 -7.50 61.13 46.43
CA GLN A 506 -6.14 61.21 45.89
C GLN A 506 -5.52 59.83 45.67
N GLN A 507 -5.73 58.89 46.58
CA GLN A 507 -5.26 57.51 46.43
C GLN A 507 -5.93 56.82 45.22
N LEU A 508 -7.24 56.97 45.06
CA LEU A 508 -7.97 56.45 43.91
C LEU A 508 -7.48 57.06 42.59
N LYS A 509 -7.16 58.37 42.56
CA LYS A 509 -6.55 59.03 41.40
C LYS A 509 -5.17 58.50 41.04
N ILE A 510 -4.39 58.03 42.01
CA ILE A 510 -3.09 57.39 41.75
C ILE A 510 -3.33 55.99 41.16
N SER A 511 -4.19 55.20 41.80
CA SER A 511 -4.53 53.85 41.31
C SER A 511 -5.13 53.86 39.90
N LEU A 512 -5.99 54.83 39.56
CA LEU A 512 -6.52 55.01 38.21
C LEU A 512 -5.40 55.23 37.18
N ARG A 513 -4.42 56.09 37.49
CA ARG A 513 -3.26 56.34 36.63
C ARG A 513 -2.39 55.10 36.44
N ASP A 514 -2.23 54.29 37.48
CA ASP A 514 -1.51 53.02 37.39
C ASP A 514 -2.23 52.04 36.45
N PHE A 515 -3.57 51.92 36.55
CA PHE A 515 -4.36 51.10 35.62
C PHE A 515 -4.33 51.63 34.19
N GLU A 516 -4.41 52.95 33.99
CA GLU A 516 -4.27 53.58 32.66
C GLU A 516 -2.92 53.22 32.03
N SER A 517 -1.83 53.30 32.79
CA SER A 517 -0.49 52.94 32.30
C SER A 517 -0.39 51.46 31.93
N LEU A 518 -1.03 50.56 32.70
CA LEU A 518 -1.06 49.13 32.43
C LEU A 518 -1.85 48.81 31.16
N VAL A 519 -3.02 49.45 30.98
CA VAL A 519 -3.83 49.34 29.77
C VAL A 519 -3.05 49.81 28.54
N GLU A 520 -2.32 50.92 28.64
CA GLU A 520 -1.51 51.43 27.54
C GLU A 520 -0.33 50.49 27.19
N GLY A 521 0.26 49.84 28.20
CA GLY A 521 1.23 48.75 28.02
C GLY A 521 0.64 47.56 27.25
N TYR A 522 -0.56 47.10 27.64
CA TYR A 522 -1.24 46.02 26.93
C TYR A 522 -1.61 46.38 25.48
N LYS A 523 -2.07 47.61 25.23
CA LYS A 523 -2.33 48.08 23.85
C LYS A 523 -1.06 48.04 23.00
N SER A 524 0.06 48.53 23.55
CA SER A 524 1.36 48.55 22.86
C SER A 524 1.83 47.13 22.52
N GLN A 525 1.66 46.19 23.47
CA GLN A 525 2.01 44.79 23.25
C GLN A 525 1.12 44.13 22.19
N LEU A 526 -0.18 44.37 22.23
CA LEU A 526 -1.13 43.86 21.23
C LEU A 526 -0.77 44.37 19.83
N GLN A 527 -0.45 45.66 19.70
CA GLN A 527 -0.05 46.26 18.43
C GLN A 527 1.25 45.64 17.90
N LYS A 528 2.22 45.39 18.77
CA LYS A 528 3.46 44.70 18.40
C LYS A 528 3.21 43.30 17.86
N THR A 529 2.42 42.48 18.57
CA THR A 529 2.09 41.11 18.13
C THR A 529 1.30 41.10 16.81
N ARG A 530 0.44 42.10 16.61
CA ARG A 530 -0.27 42.26 15.34
C ARG A 530 0.68 42.55 14.18
N LEU A 531 1.61 43.48 14.34
CA LEU A 531 2.61 43.78 13.31
C LEU A 531 3.51 42.58 13.00
N GLU A 532 3.94 41.83 14.03
CA GLU A 532 4.70 40.59 13.85
C GLU A 532 3.90 39.55 13.05
N SER A 533 2.60 39.39 13.33
CA SER A 533 1.72 38.50 12.56
C SER A 533 1.58 38.92 11.10
N GLU A 534 1.43 40.22 10.83
CA GLU A 534 1.34 40.77 9.47
C GLU A 534 2.67 40.53 8.71
N GLU A 535 3.82 40.69 9.37
CA GLU A 535 5.14 40.39 8.80
C GLU A 535 5.29 38.90 8.45
N TYR A 536 4.85 37.98 9.33
CA TYR A 536 4.87 36.55 9.03
C TYR A 536 3.93 36.18 7.88
N THR A 537 2.78 36.82 7.79
CA THR A 537 1.83 36.61 6.69
C THR A 537 2.43 37.02 5.36
N LEU A 538 3.07 38.19 5.30
CA LEU A 538 3.77 38.67 4.11
C LEU A 538 4.92 37.74 3.71
N ARG A 539 5.71 37.25 4.67
CA ARG A 539 6.77 36.26 4.39
C ARG A 539 6.22 34.96 3.81
N LEU A 540 5.10 34.47 4.33
CA LEU A 540 4.46 33.27 3.82
C LEU A 540 3.97 33.48 2.40
N GLU A 541 3.30 34.60 2.11
CA GLU A 541 2.84 34.93 0.76
C GLU A 541 4.00 35.01 -0.26
N MET A 542 5.16 35.53 0.15
CA MET A 542 6.35 35.55 -0.71
C MET A 542 6.84 34.13 -1.04
N VAL A 543 6.99 33.28 -0.02
CA VAL A 543 7.45 31.89 -0.20
C VAL A 543 6.44 31.08 -1.01
N GLU A 544 5.14 31.31 -0.83
CA GLU A 544 4.10 30.66 -1.63
C GLU A 544 4.17 31.06 -3.10
N LYS A 545 4.42 32.35 -3.39
CA LYS A 545 4.62 32.83 -4.77
C LYS A 545 5.87 32.24 -5.42
N GLU A 546 6.97 32.16 -4.68
CA GLU A 546 8.21 31.52 -5.16
C GLU A 546 7.96 30.03 -5.45
N ALA A 547 7.37 29.30 -4.50
CA ALA A 547 7.04 27.88 -4.69
C ALA A 547 6.04 27.63 -5.82
N GLN A 548 5.17 28.60 -6.13
CA GLN A 548 4.28 28.54 -7.28
C GLN A 548 5.03 28.77 -8.60
N SER A 549 5.94 29.75 -8.64
CA SER A 549 6.82 30.00 -9.79
C SER A 549 7.69 28.78 -10.11
N ASP A 550 8.29 28.15 -9.09
CA ASP A 550 9.11 26.95 -9.25
C ASP A 550 8.30 25.77 -9.78
N ARG A 551 7.04 25.63 -9.32
CA ARG A 551 6.12 24.60 -9.83
C ARG A 551 5.79 24.82 -11.31
N GLU A 552 5.48 26.05 -11.68
CA GLU A 552 5.20 26.41 -13.08
C GLU A 552 6.44 26.21 -13.97
N GLU A 553 7.64 26.44 -13.44
CA GLU A 553 8.88 26.16 -14.15
C GLU A 553 9.13 24.68 -14.37
N MET A 554 9.00 23.87 -13.32
CA MET A 554 9.09 22.42 -13.42
C MET A 554 8.06 21.86 -14.42
N GLU A 555 6.81 22.35 -14.39
CA GLU A 555 5.78 21.92 -15.34
C GLU A 555 6.14 22.29 -16.78
N ARG A 556 6.70 23.49 -17.01
CA ARG A 556 7.21 23.88 -18.33
C ARG A 556 8.33 22.96 -18.81
N GLU A 557 9.29 22.60 -17.95
CA GLU A 557 10.39 21.69 -18.31
C GLU A 557 9.92 20.26 -18.62
N VAL A 558 8.97 19.76 -17.81
CA VAL A 558 8.33 18.46 -18.05
C VAL A 558 7.59 18.45 -19.39
N GLU A 559 6.84 19.51 -19.70
CA GLU A 559 6.11 19.61 -20.97
C GLU A 559 7.06 19.70 -22.17
N GLN A 560 8.18 20.43 -22.03
CA GLN A 560 9.23 20.47 -23.05
C GLN A 560 9.86 19.09 -23.27
N SER A 561 10.24 18.40 -22.20
CA SER A 561 10.80 17.05 -22.26
C SER A 561 9.80 16.06 -22.87
N ARG A 562 8.51 16.16 -22.54
CA ARG A 562 7.44 15.36 -23.14
C ARG A 562 7.36 15.60 -24.64
N LYS A 563 7.36 16.85 -25.09
CA LYS A 563 7.36 17.21 -26.52
C LYS A 563 8.57 16.64 -27.25
N GLN A 564 9.77 16.75 -26.68
CA GLN A 564 11.00 16.19 -27.26
C GLN A 564 10.94 14.66 -27.38
N LEU A 565 10.48 13.97 -26.33
CA LEU A 565 10.29 12.51 -26.36
C LEU A 565 9.26 12.10 -27.41
N HIS A 566 8.14 12.83 -27.50
CA HIS A 566 7.11 12.57 -28.49
C HIS A 566 7.63 12.75 -29.93
N ALA A 567 8.47 13.76 -30.17
CA ALA A 567 9.13 13.96 -31.46
C ALA A 567 10.05 12.77 -31.81
N ARG A 568 10.88 12.32 -30.86
CA ARG A 568 11.76 11.14 -31.07
C ARG A 568 10.97 9.85 -31.31
N VAL A 569 9.84 9.66 -30.63
CA VAL A 569 8.95 8.51 -30.89
C VAL A 569 8.42 8.55 -32.32
N LYS A 570 7.94 9.71 -32.79
CA LYS A 570 7.50 9.86 -34.19
C LYS A 570 8.61 9.57 -35.19
N GLU A 571 9.82 10.04 -34.94
CA GLU A 571 10.99 9.72 -35.79
C GLU A 571 11.25 8.21 -35.85
N MET A 572 11.20 7.53 -34.71
CA MET A 572 11.36 6.07 -34.64
C MET A 572 10.24 5.32 -35.37
N GLU A 573 9.00 5.80 -35.31
CA GLU A 573 7.87 5.25 -36.07
C GLU A 573 8.10 5.39 -37.57
N MET A 574 8.52 6.57 -38.04
CA MET A 574 8.86 6.81 -39.45
C MET A 574 9.98 5.90 -39.95
N LEU A 575 11.03 5.71 -39.14
CA LEU A 575 12.13 4.78 -39.45
C LEU A 575 11.65 3.32 -39.49
N ARG A 576 10.77 2.93 -38.56
CA ARG A 576 10.18 1.59 -38.53
C ARG A 576 9.32 1.34 -39.77
N GLU A 577 8.54 2.32 -40.22
CA GLU A 577 7.77 2.23 -41.45
C GLU A 577 8.67 2.13 -42.68
N ALA A 578 9.76 2.92 -42.74
CA ALA A 578 10.73 2.84 -43.82
C ALA A 578 11.42 1.48 -43.87
N LEU A 579 11.82 0.93 -42.73
CA LEU A 579 12.39 -0.42 -42.63
C LEU A 579 11.39 -1.47 -43.14
N ARG A 580 10.12 -1.38 -42.73
CA ARG A 580 9.06 -2.30 -43.18
C ARG A 580 8.84 -2.25 -44.69
N ARG A 581 8.94 -1.06 -45.31
CA ARG A 581 8.89 -0.89 -46.77
C ARG A 581 10.06 -1.61 -47.45
N LEU A 582 11.29 -1.35 -47.00
CA LEU A 582 12.48 -1.99 -47.55
C LEU A 582 12.47 -3.53 -47.39
N GLU A 583 11.96 -4.03 -46.25
CA GLU A 583 11.79 -5.47 -46.04
C GLU A 583 10.79 -6.10 -47.01
N ASN A 584 9.72 -5.39 -47.38
CA ASN A 584 8.76 -5.85 -48.38
C ASN A 584 9.37 -5.84 -49.79
N GLU A 585 10.05 -4.76 -50.18
CA GLU A 585 10.75 -4.67 -51.47
C GLU A 585 11.80 -5.79 -51.61
N LEU A 586 12.55 -6.07 -50.55
CA LEU A 586 13.51 -7.18 -50.52
C LEU A 586 12.82 -8.54 -50.69
N ARG A 587 11.64 -8.73 -50.08
CA ARG A 587 10.84 -9.95 -50.23
C ARG A 587 10.38 -10.14 -51.68
N GLU A 588 9.85 -9.07 -52.29
CA GLU A 588 9.43 -9.06 -53.69
C GLU A 588 10.62 -9.32 -54.64
N ALA A 589 11.78 -8.70 -54.40
CA ALA A 589 12.99 -8.94 -55.17
C ALA A 589 13.45 -10.40 -55.09
N ARG A 590 13.39 -11.02 -53.90
CA ARG A 590 13.69 -12.45 -53.71
C ARG A 590 12.69 -13.36 -54.43
N GLU A 591 11.40 -13.05 -54.38
CA GLU A 591 10.38 -13.80 -55.12
C GLU A 591 10.59 -13.68 -56.63
N ASN A 592 10.89 -12.49 -57.14
CA ASN A 592 11.21 -12.26 -58.54
C ASN A 592 12.46 -13.02 -58.99
N MET A 593 13.51 -13.03 -58.17
CA MET A 593 14.71 -13.83 -58.40
C MET A 593 14.36 -15.33 -58.46
N HIS A 594 13.56 -15.85 -57.53
CA HIS A 594 13.09 -17.24 -57.58
C HIS A 594 12.26 -17.55 -58.83
N ILE A 595 11.42 -16.63 -59.30
CA ILE A 595 10.66 -16.78 -60.55
C ILE A 595 11.62 -16.83 -61.75
N GLN A 596 12.63 -15.96 -61.80
CA GLN A 596 13.63 -15.96 -62.86
C GLN A 596 14.48 -17.22 -62.84
N ASP A 597 14.91 -17.70 -61.68
CA ASP A 597 15.63 -18.96 -61.53
C ASP A 597 14.79 -20.13 -62.06
N ARG A 598 13.50 -20.21 -61.69
CA ARG A 598 12.58 -21.22 -62.24
C ARG A 598 12.51 -21.16 -63.77
N ARG A 599 12.30 -19.98 -64.35
CA ARG A 599 12.28 -19.80 -65.81
C ARG A 599 13.59 -20.22 -66.45
N ASN A 600 14.74 -19.87 -65.86
CA ASN A 600 16.05 -20.29 -66.33
C ASN A 600 16.21 -21.82 -66.28
N THR A 601 15.75 -22.47 -65.21
CA THR A 601 15.76 -23.94 -65.12
C THR A 601 14.87 -24.60 -66.18
N GLU A 602 13.68 -24.05 -66.44
CA GLU A 602 12.76 -24.51 -67.50
C GLU A 602 13.38 -24.31 -68.89
N HIS A 603 13.98 -23.16 -69.17
CA HIS A 603 14.71 -22.89 -70.41
C HIS A 603 15.91 -23.84 -70.59
N ASN A 604 16.66 -24.12 -69.53
CA ASN A 604 17.77 -25.09 -69.57
C ASN A 604 17.28 -26.52 -69.80
N SER A 605 16.14 -26.91 -69.22
CA SER A 605 15.49 -28.21 -69.48
C SER A 605 15.07 -28.33 -70.95
N THR A 606 14.35 -27.33 -71.47
CA THR A 606 13.89 -27.34 -72.87
C THR A 606 15.07 -27.30 -73.85
N LEU A 607 16.13 -26.54 -73.58
CA LEU A 607 17.37 -26.58 -74.37
C LEU A 607 18.01 -27.97 -74.34
N SER A 608 18.04 -28.62 -73.19
CA SER A 608 18.57 -29.99 -73.06
C SER A 608 17.73 -31.00 -73.84
N GLU A 609 16.40 -30.91 -73.77
CA GLU A 609 15.48 -31.72 -74.58
C GLU A 609 15.66 -31.50 -76.09
N LEU A 610 15.81 -30.25 -76.53
CA LEU A 610 16.08 -29.92 -77.93
C LEU A 610 17.43 -30.47 -78.38
N ARG A 611 18.47 -30.37 -77.54
CA ARG A 611 19.78 -31.00 -77.80
C ARG A 611 19.63 -32.51 -77.99
N VAL A 612 18.88 -33.19 -77.12
CA VAL A 612 18.61 -34.63 -77.26
C VAL A 612 17.83 -34.94 -78.55
N LYS A 613 16.80 -34.16 -78.90
CA LYS A 613 16.04 -34.34 -80.15
C LYS A 613 16.89 -34.12 -81.40
N VAL A 614 17.80 -33.15 -81.39
CA VAL A 614 18.76 -32.92 -82.49
C VAL A 614 19.72 -34.10 -82.59
N ILE A 615 20.28 -34.55 -81.47
CA ILE A 615 21.13 -35.75 -81.43
C ILE A 615 20.37 -36.95 -82.01
N MET A 616 19.14 -37.23 -81.54
CA MET A 616 18.30 -38.32 -82.04
C MET A 616 17.95 -38.19 -83.53
N ARG A 617 17.67 -36.99 -84.05
CA ARG A 617 17.44 -36.75 -85.49
C ARG A 617 18.71 -36.97 -86.32
N VAL A 618 19.87 -36.53 -85.84
CA VAL A 618 21.15 -36.78 -86.49
C VAL A 618 21.41 -38.29 -86.54
N TYR A 619 21.16 -39.02 -85.43
CA TYR A 619 21.24 -40.48 -85.40
C TYR A 619 20.24 -41.15 -86.35
N SER A 620 19.00 -40.65 -86.46
CA SER A 620 17.97 -41.21 -87.36
C SER A 620 18.17 -40.89 -88.84
N CYS A 621 18.93 -39.84 -89.20
CA CYS A 621 19.32 -39.55 -90.59
C CYS A 621 20.60 -40.28 -91.03
N LEU A 622 21.32 -40.90 -90.09
CA LEU A 622 22.52 -41.71 -90.31
C LEU A 622 22.23 -43.22 -90.41
N GLN A 623 20.96 -43.61 -90.33
CA GLN A 623 20.40 -44.94 -90.61
C GLN A 623 19.56 -44.86 -91.87
#